data_AF-A0A933GRY8-F1
#
_entry.id   AF-A0A933GRY8-F1
#
_cell.length_a   1.000
_cell.length_b   1.000
_cell.length_c   1.000
_cell.angle_alpha   90.00
_cell.angle_beta   90.00
_cell.angle_gamma   90.00
#
_symmetry.space_group_name_H-M   'P 1'
#
loop_
_entity.id
_entity.type
_entity.pdbx_description
1 polymer ?
#
loop_
_entity_poly.entity_id
_entity_poly.type
_entity_poly.pdbx_seq_one_letter_code
_entity_poly.pdbx_strand_id
1 'polypeptide(L)'
;MEIYRRARKAGMDYVTITDHDTIDGCLSLLSRRPDLEPRVIVGEEVTSYYPGSGAELHIAVYGHDEAQHRTIQRLRRNLLDLIEYLRSERLVYALNHPIWDSRGRPWSLGRVRELLSVVRDHFPGIETRNGASLEYQNRVATRIARRMASFVIGGSDTHTDQVGYAYTWAPARTKREFLEAIAEGKGRVGGRQLTAGFFARETRLLLLRNLSGPRRVVGALSGRALAAFADLVERRLSALVAHLYLRAQRTVLSARHRLAALRLSES
;
A
#
# COMPACT_ATOMS: atom_id res chain seq x y z
N MET A 1 -1.55 12.68 16.23
CA MET A 1 -2.79 12.46 17.01
C MET A 1 -4.02 12.22 16.15
N GLU A 2 -4.27 13.00 15.09
CA GLU A 2 -5.48 12.83 14.26
C GLU A 2 -5.58 11.45 13.59
N ILE A 3 -4.49 10.97 12.98
CA ILE A 3 -4.43 9.63 12.35
C ILE A 3 -4.84 8.54 13.35
N TYR A 4 -4.22 8.53 14.54
CA TYR A 4 -4.54 7.57 15.60
C TYR A 4 -6.03 7.63 16.01
N ARG A 5 -6.58 8.84 16.23
CA ARG A 5 -8.01 8.99 16.60
C ARG A 5 -8.93 8.43 15.52
N ARG A 6 -8.62 8.67 14.24
CA ARG A 6 -9.39 8.11 13.12
C ARG A 6 -9.30 6.59 13.06
N ALA A 7 -8.11 6.03 13.21
CA ALA A 7 -7.92 4.58 13.26
C ALA A 7 -8.75 3.95 14.38
N ARG A 8 -8.72 4.54 15.59
CA ARG A 8 -9.53 4.09 16.73
C ARG A 8 -11.03 4.21 16.46
N LYS A 9 -11.48 5.32 15.87
CA LYS A 9 -12.89 5.51 15.48
C LYS A 9 -13.33 4.50 14.42
N ALA A 10 -12.42 4.06 13.55
CA ALA A 10 -12.65 3.00 12.58
C ALA A 10 -12.60 1.59 13.18
N GLY A 11 -12.39 1.45 14.50
CA GLY A 11 -12.40 0.17 15.20
C GLY A 11 -11.06 -0.57 15.21
N MET A 12 -9.94 0.09 14.86
CA MET A 12 -8.63 -0.57 14.83
C MET A 12 -8.08 -0.77 16.24
N ASP A 13 -7.75 -2.01 16.60
CA ASP A 13 -7.16 -2.37 17.90
C ASP A 13 -5.69 -1.96 18.02
N TYR A 14 -4.95 -2.19 16.94
CA TYR A 14 -3.55 -1.78 16.78
C TYR A 14 -3.44 -0.78 15.62
N VAL A 15 -2.53 0.18 15.74
CA VAL A 15 -2.33 1.24 14.76
C VAL A 15 -0.85 1.31 14.41
N THR A 16 -0.54 1.48 13.13
CA THR A 16 0.81 1.78 12.63
C THR A 16 0.73 2.95 11.66
N ILE A 17 1.77 3.77 11.62
CA ILE A 17 1.98 4.83 10.64
C ILE A 17 3.23 4.43 9.86
N THR A 18 3.03 3.93 8.65
CA THR A 18 4.11 3.42 7.79
C THR A 18 4.51 4.48 6.79
N ASP A 19 5.20 5.51 7.27
CA ASP A 19 5.77 6.53 6.38
C ASP A 19 6.88 5.91 5.51
N HIS A 20 7.16 6.53 4.37
CA HIS A 20 8.21 6.04 3.47
C HIS A 20 9.59 6.19 4.10
N ASP A 21 10.32 5.07 4.20
CA ASP A 21 11.71 5.02 4.68
C ASP A 21 11.95 5.69 6.06
N THR A 22 10.92 5.83 6.90
CA THR A 22 11.04 6.42 8.24
C THR A 22 9.98 5.89 9.20
N ILE A 23 10.33 5.84 10.48
CA ILE A 23 9.43 5.54 11.61
C ILE A 23 9.00 6.77 12.40
N ASP A 24 9.37 7.97 11.94
CA ASP A 24 9.13 9.23 12.64
C ASP A 24 7.66 9.45 13.00
N GLY A 25 6.73 9.05 12.15
CA GLY A 25 5.30 9.12 12.43
C GLY A 25 4.90 8.34 13.69
N CYS A 26 5.42 7.12 13.84
CA CYS A 26 5.22 6.29 15.02
C CYS A 26 5.92 6.86 16.26
N LEU A 27 7.21 7.22 16.15
CA LEU A 27 7.98 7.76 17.26
C LEU A 27 7.40 9.09 17.78
N SER A 28 6.97 9.95 16.86
CA SER A 28 6.35 11.24 17.19
C SER A 28 4.98 11.08 17.86
N LEU A 29 4.25 10.00 17.57
CA LEU A 29 3.02 9.65 18.29
C LEU A 29 3.34 9.18 19.71
N LEU A 30 4.31 8.27 19.85
CA LEU A 30 4.68 7.67 21.13
C LEU A 30 5.36 8.65 22.07
N SER A 31 6.20 9.57 21.57
CA SER A 31 6.83 10.60 22.41
C SER A 31 5.79 11.54 23.05
N ARG A 32 4.69 11.82 22.34
CA ARG A 32 3.58 12.66 22.82
C ARG A 32 2.60 11.89 23.70
N ARG A 33 2.48 10.58 23.50
CA ARG A 33 1.54 9.69 24.18
C ARG A 33 2.15 8.32 24.45
N PRO A 34 3.09 8.22 25.43
CA PRO A 34 3.77 6.96 25.74
C PRO A 34 2.81 5.84 26.18
N ASP A 35 1.67 6.21 26.76
CA ASP A 35 0.61 5.29 27.17
C ASP A 35 -0.01 4.49 26.00
N LEU A 36 0.22 4.90 24.75
CA LEU A 36 -0.28 4.22 23.56
C LEU A 36 0.65 3.10 23.05
N GLU A 37 1.84 2.94 23.64
CA GLU A 37 2.83 1.92 23.25
C GLU A 37 2.22 0.52 23.06
N PRO A 38 1.30 0.02 23.92
CA PRO A 38 0.72 -1.32 23.75
C PRO A 38 -0.16 -1.46 22.51
N ARG A 39 -0.59 -0.34 21.91
CA ARG A 39 -1.50 -0.27 20.77
C ARG A 39 -0.84 0.22 19.48
N VAL A 40 0.38 0.74 19.56
CA VAL A 40 1.12 1.22 18.39
C VAL A 40 2.15 0.17 17.99
N ILE A 41 2.04 -0.29 16.75
CA ILE A 41 3.08 -1.09 16.10
C ILE A 41 3.97 -0.11 15.35
N VAL A 42 5.26 -0.10 15.67
CA VAL A 42 6.23 0.65 14.87
C VAL A 42 6.38 -0.05 13.53
N GLY A 43 6.26 0.69 12.44
CA GLY A 43 6.44 0.16 11.10
C GLY A 43 6.78 1.26 10.12
N GLU A 44 7.31 0.88 8.96
CA GLU A 44 7.67 1.77 7.86
C GLU A 44 7.39 1.10 6.51
N GLU A 45 7.21 1.90 5.46
CA GLU A 45 7.18 1.43 4.08
C GLU A 45 8.57 1.66 3.45
N VAL A 46 9.39 0.61 3.43
CA VAL A 46 10.75 0.67 2.92
C VAL A 46 10.73 0.62 1.39
N THR A 47 11.34 1.60 0.75
CA THR A 47 11.62 1.58 -0.68
C THR A 47 12.95 0.89 -0.93
N SER A 48 12.93 -0.20 -1.69
CA SER A 48 14.11 -1.00 -2.04
C SER A 48 14.18 -1.34 -3.53
N TYR A 49 15.31 -1.90 -3.95
CA TYR A 49 15.64 -2.13 -5.35
C TYR A 49 16.16 -3.54 -5.57
N TYR A 50 15.54 -4.29 -6.50
CA TYR A 50 16.03 -5.61 -6.89
C TYR A 50 17.38 -5.48 -7.62
N PRO A 51 18.42 -6.20 -7.19
CA PRO A 51 19.71 -6.15 -7.86
C PRO A 51 19.60 -6.67 -9.30
N GLY A 52 20.37 -6.06 -10.21
CA GLY A 52 20.34 -6.37 -11.63
C GLY A 52 19.32 -5.52 -12.40
N SER A 53 18.02 -5.69 -12.15
CA SER A 53 16.98 -4.97 -12.91
C SER A 53 16.72 -3.55 -12.40
N GLY A 54 17.08 -3.25 -11.15
CA GLY A 54 16.77 -1.98 -10.51
C GLY A 54 15.26 -1.76 -10.35
N ALA A 55 14.46 -2.84 -10.37
CA ALA A 55 13.04 -2.78 -10.06
C ALA A 55 12.87 -2.21 -8.65
N GLU A 56 12.01 -1.21 -8.51
CA GLU A 56 11.68 -0.57 -7.24
C GLU A 56 10.53 -1.33 -6.60
N LEU A 57 10.67 -1.69 -5.32
CA LEU A 57 9.68 -2.42 -4.55
C LEU A 57 9.46 -1.71 -3.23
N HIS A 58 8.23 -1.75 -2.74
CA HIS A 58 7.86 -1.20 -1.44
C HIS A 58 7.58 -2.35 -0.49
N ILE A 59 8.20 -2.31 0.68
CA ILE A 59 8.14 -3.38 1.68
C ILE A 59 7.58 -2.79 2.96
N ALA A 60 6.42 -3.27 3.41
CA ALA A 60 6.00 -2.99 4.77
C ALA A 60 6.85 -3.82 5.74
N VAL A 61 7.45 -3.16 6.73
CA VAL A 61 8.19 -3.80 7.82
C VAL A 61 7.58 -3.38 9.15
N TYR A 62 7.31 -4.33 10.04
CA TYR A 62 6.59 -4.10 11.29
C TYR A 62 7.34 -4.62 12.52
N GLY A 63 7.13 -3.96 13.65
CA GLY A 63 7.60 -4.39 14.96
C GLY A 63 9.08 -4.13 15.24
N HIS A 64 9.75 -3.34 14.40
CA HIS A 64 11.17 -3.05 14.56
C HIS A 64 11.42 -1.80 15.42
N ASP A 65 12.61 -1.73 16.04
CA ASP A 65 13.05 -0.59 16.83
C ASP A 65 13.90 0.42 16.03
N GLU A 66 14.36 1.48 16.69
CA GLU A 66 15.19 2.52 16.06
C GLU A 66 16.56 2.01 15.57
N ALA A 67 17.15 1.03 16.25
CA ALA A 67 18.44 0.46 15.85
C ALA A 67 18.30 -0.42 14.60
N GLN A 68 17.21 -1.19 14.55
CA GLN A 68 16.84 -1.98 13.39
C GLN A 68 16.48 -1.08 12.21
N HIS A 69 15.71 0.00 12.42
CA HIS A 69 15.43 1.01 11.40
C HIS A 69 16.73 1.59 10.79
N ARG A 70 17.69 2.01 11.62
CA ARG A 70 19.01 2.49 11.11
C ARG A 70 19.74 1.46 10.27
N THR A 71 19.53 0.17 10.52
CA THR A 71 20.14 -0.91 9.74
C THR A 71 19.37 -1.15 8.44
N ILE A 72 18.04 -1.16 8.49
CA ILE A 72 17.15 -1.18 7.32
C ILE A 72 17.54 -0.06 6.35
N GLN A 73 17.70 1.18 6.84
CA GLN A 73 18.05 2.34 6.00
C GLN A 73 19.42 2.22 5.33
N ARG A 74 20.38 1.54 5.97
CA ARG A 74 21.70 1.26 5.36
C ARG A 74 21.60 0.20 4.26
N LEU A 75 20.76 -0.82 4.44
CA LEU A 75 20.68 -1.97 3.55
C LEU A 75 19.66 -1.81 2.41
N ARG A 76 18.65 -0.94 2.55
CA ARG A 76 17.50 -0.86 1.64
C ARG A 76 17.83 -0.60 0.17
N ARG A 77 19.02 -0.12 -0.17
CA ARG A 77 19.41 0.08 -1.57
C ARG A 77 19.64 -1.24 -2.33
N ASN A 78 19.78 -2.36 -1.64
CA ASN A 78 19.83 -3.69 -2.22
C ASN A 78 18.76 -4.57 -1.56
N LEU A 79 17.78 -5.04 -2.35
CA LEU A 79 16.68 -5.84 -1.82
C LEU A 79 17.18 -7.14 -1.16
N LEU A 80 18.20 -7.78 -1.71
CA LEU A 80 18.64 -9.09 -1.20
C LEU A 80 19.30 -8.93 0.17
N ASP A 81 20.18 -7.94 0.32
CA ASP A 81 20.83 -7.60 1.60
C ASP A 81 19.78 -7.20 2.65
N LEU A 82 18.78 -6.40 2.26
CA LEU A 82 17.67 -6.04 3.13
C LEU A 82 16.89 -7.28 3.58
N ILE A 83 16.48 -8.16 2.66
CA ILE A 83 15.69 -9.35 2.98
C ILE A 83 16.47 -10.31 3.88
N GLU A 84 17.77 -10.47 3.66
CA GLU A 84 18.63 -11.27 4.54
C GLU A 84 18.60 -10.76 5.98
N TYR A 85 18.74 -9.44 6.16
CA TYR A 85 18.67 -8.81 7.47
C TYR A 85 17.28 -8.93 8.12
N LEU A 86 16.21 -8.67 7.38
CA LEU A 86 14.85 -8.79 7.91
C LEU A 86 14.55 -10.22 8.38
N ARG A 87 15.11 -11.23 7.68
CA ARG A 87 15.01 -12.64 8.08
C ARG A 87 15.85 -12.95 9.31
N SER A 88 17.09 -12.46 9.41
CA SER A 88 17.95 -12.72 10.57
C SER A 88 17.38 -12.14 11.86
N GLU A 89 16.74 -10.98 11.77
CA GLU A 89 16.05 -10.31 12.87
C GLU A 89 14.63 -10.83 13.13
N ARG A 90 14.14 -11.78 12.31
CA ARG A 90 12.78 -12.34 12.39
C ARG A 90 11.68 -11.26 12.36
N LEU A 91 11.89 -10.19 11.60
CA LEU A 91 10.92 -9.12 11.44
C LEU A 91 9.75 -9.56 10.55
N VAL A 92 8.55 -9.03 10.83
CA VAL A 92 7.38 -9.26 9.98
C VAL A 92 7.44 -8.27 8.83
N TYR A 93 7.58 -8.78 7.60
CA TYR A 93 7.64 -7.96 6.41
C TYR A 93 6.82 -8.55 5.25
N ALA A 94 6.32 -7.67 4.38
CA ALA A 94 5.49 -8.05 3.25
C ALA A 94 5.71 -7.11 2.05
N LEU A 95 5.51 -7.63 0.84
CA LEU A 95 5.54 -6.81 -0.37
C LEU A 95 4.24 -6.00 -0.48
N ASN A 96 4.35 -4.67 -0.49
CA ASN A 96 3.22 -3.78 -0.72
C ASN A 96 2.84 -3.76 -2.20
N HIS A 97 1.54 -3.58 -2.46
CA HIS A 97 0.93 -3.32 -3.77
C HIS A 97 1.75 -3.86 -4.99
N PRO A 98 1.93 -5.20 -5.12
CA PRO A 98 2.99 -5.83 -5.95
C PRO A 98 2.93 -5.56 -7.46
N ILE A 99 1.84 -4.96 -7.96
CA ILE A 99 1.66 -4.63 -9.38
C ILE A 99 1.46 -3.13 -9.60
N TRP A 100 1.82 -2.31 -8.62
CA TRP A 100 1.98 -0.88 -8.77
C TRP A 100 3.41 -0.57 -9.28
N ASP A 101 3.55 0.46 -10.10
CA ASP A 101 4.84 0.91 -10.62
C ASP A 101 4.88 2.43 -10.61
N SER A 102 5.69 2.99 -9.70
CA SER A 102 5.91 4.44 -9.54
C SER A 102 6.34 5.12 -10.84
N ARG A 103 7.03 4.38 -11.73
CA ARG A 103 7.58 4.89 -12.98
C ARG A 103 6.67 4.66 -14.19
N GLY A 104 5.50 4.06 -13.98
CA GLY A 104 4.51 3.82 -15.04
C GLY A 104 5.02 2.97 -16.21
N ARG A 105 6.05 2.14 -15.99
CA ARG A 105 6.64 1.36 -17.08
C ARG A 105 5.64 0.25 -17.50
N PRO A 106 5.52 -0.05 -18.81
CA PRO A 106 4.66 -1.14 -19.27
C PRO A 106 5.05 -2.50 -18.67
N TRP A 107 4.06 -3.34 -18.36
CA TRP A 107 4.28 -4.72 -17.92
C TRP A 107 4.69 -5.59 -19.11
N SER A 108 5.94 -6.09 -19.10
CA SER A 108 6.41 -7.10 -20.05
C SER A 108 6.38 -8.49 -19.41
N LEU A 109 6.41 -9.55 -20.23
CA LEU A 109 6.48 -10.93 -19.72
C LEU A 109 7.71 -11.16 -18.84
N GLY A 110 8.84 -10.53 -19.17
CA GLY A 110 10.06 -10.58 -18.37
C GLY A 110 9.87 -9.98 -16.97
N ARG A 111 9.23 -8.81 -16.87
CA ARG A 111 8.93 -8.16 -15.58
C ARG A 111 7.96 -8.97 -14.73
N VAL A 112 6.95 -9.56 -15.36
CA VAL A 112 6.01 -10.45 -14.65
C VAL A 112 6.74 -11.69 -14.12
N ARG A 113 7.63 -12.29 -14.91
CA ARG A 113 8.45 -13.44 -14.47
C ARG A 113 9.39 -13.07 -13.33
N GLU A 114 10.06 -11.92 -13.42
CA GLU A 114 10.93 -11.41 -12.36
C GLU A 114 10.15 -11.20 -11.05
N LEU A 115 9.03 -10.45 -11.10
CA LEU A 115 8.17 -10.23 -9.94
C LEU A 115 7.74 -11.55 -9.29
N LEU A 116 7.28 -12.52 -10.09
CA LEU A 116 6.85 -13.82 -9.57
C LEU A 116 8.00 -14.62 -8.96
N SER A 117 9.23 -14.49 -9.46
CA SER A 117 10.42 -15.08 -8.83
C SER A 117 10.71 -14.39 -7.50
N VAL A 118 10.81 -13.07 -7.52
CA VAL A 118 11.13 -12.27 -6.34
C VAL A 118 10.15 -12.55 -5.20
N VAL A 119 8.85 -12.58 -5.50
CA VAL A 119 7.82 -12.88 -4.50
C VAL A 119 8.00 -14.29 -3.93
N ARG A 120 8.14 -15.29 -4.80
CA ARG A 120 8.28 -16.70 -4.40
C ARG A 120 9.50 -16.91 -3.48
N ASP A 121 10.62 -16.29 -3.83
CA ASP A 121 11.91 -16.61 -3.24
C ASP A 121 12.20 -15.74 -2.00
N HIS A 122 11.61 -14.53 -1.93
CA HIS A 122 11.98 -13.52 -0.93
C HIS A 122 10.85 -13.07 0.00
N PHE A 123 9.57 -13.17 -0.40
CA PHE A 123 8.46 -12.54 0.35
C PHE A 123 7.52 -13.55 1.01
N PRO A 124 7.56 -13.68 2.35
CA PRO A 124 6.63 -14.51 3.10
C PRO A 124 5.24 -13.88 3.18
N GLY A 125 5.12 -12.56 2.96
CA GLY A 125 3.88 -11.80 3.04
C GLY A 125 3.63 -10.91 1.82
N ILE A 126 2.35 -10.70 1.49
CA ILE A 126 1.92 -9.80 0.41
C ILE A 126 0.73 -8.94 0.87
N GLU A 127 0.75 -7.67 0.51
CA GLU A 127 -0.42 -6.81 0.61
C GLU A 127 -1.46 -7.18 -0.45
N THR A 128 -2.58 -7.75 0.01
CA THR A 128 -3.67 -8.21 -0.87
C THR A 128 -4.90 -7.33 -0.81
N ARG A 129 -4.94 -6.40 0.15
CA ARG A 129 -5.97 -5.38 0.29
C ARG A 129 -5.35 -4.02 0.59
N ASN A 130 -5.08 -3.29 -0.47
CA ASN A 130 -4.65 -1.91 -0.38
C ASN A 130 -5.86 -0.99 -0.64
N GLY A 131 -6.11 -0.08 0.30
CA GLY A 131 -7.23 0.86 0.25
C GLY A 131 -7.15 1.83 -0.93
N ALA A 132 -5.95 2.30 -1.27
CA ALA A 132 -5.67 3.20 -2.39
C ALA A 132 -5.50 2.49 -3.74
N SER A 133 -5.53 1.15 -3.77
CA SER A 133 -5.40 0.36 -5.00
C SER A 133 -6.74 -0.02 -5.62
N LEU A 134 -6.73 -0.18 -6.95
CA LEU A 134 -7.89 -0.61 -7.74
C LEU A 134 -8.21 -2.09 -7.47
N GLU A 135 -9.47 -2.48 -7.69
CA GLU A 135 -9.94 -3.85 -7.45
C GLU A 135 -9.08 -4.91 -8.16
N TYR A 136 -8.74 -4.68 -9.43
CA TYR A 136 -7.98 -5.67 -10.19
C TYR A 136 -6.58 -5.86 -9.60
N GLN A 137 -6.00 -4.82 -8.98
CA GLN A 137 -4.68 -4.90 -8.35
C GLN A 137 -4.73 -5.80 -7.12
N ASN A 138 -5.69 -5.54 -6.22
CA ASN A 138 -5.95 -6.38 -5.06
C ASN A 138 -6.25 -7.85 -5.45
N ARG A 139 -7.01 -8.07 -6.54
CA ARG A 139 -7.33 -9.43 -7.02
C ARG A 139 -6.12 -10.18 -7.55
N VAL A 140 -5.22 -9.51 -8.27
CA VAL A 140 -3.98 -10.15 -8.76
C VAL A 140 -3.04 -10.42 -7.58
N ALA A 141 -2.85 -9.47 -6.66
CA ALA A 141 -2.08 -9.68 -5.45
C ALA A 141 -2.59 -10.89 -4.64
N THR A 142 -3.92 -11.01 -4.48
CA THR A 142 -4.56 -12.16 -3.82
C THR A 142 -4.24 -13.49 -4.53
N ARG A 143 -4.21 -13.52 -5.86
CA ARG A 143 -3.85 -14.74 -6.61
C ARG A 143 -2.38 -15.10 -6.46
N ILE A 144 -1.50 -14.11 -6.44
CA ILE A 144 -0.06 -14.31 -6.23
C ILE A 144 0.15 -14.88 -4.81
N ALA A 145 -0.41 -14.23 -3.77
CA ALA A 145 -0.28 -14.68 -2.39
C ALA A 145 -0.72 -16.13 -2.19
N ARG A 146 -1.89 -16.50 -2.74
CA ARG A 146 -2.39 -17.89 -2.70
C ARG A 146 -1.46 -18.87 -3.37
N ARG A 147 -0.86 -18.50 -4.50
CA ARG A 147 0.03 -19.38 -5.26
C ARG A 147 1.40 -19.55 -4.61
N MET A 148 1.86 -18.53 -3.89
CA MET A 148 3.16 -18.54 -3.19
C MET A 148 3.06 -18.96 -1.72
N ALA A 149 1.85 -19.29 -1.25
CA ALA A 149 1.57 -19.58 0.16
C ALA A 149 2.03 -18.46 1.12
N SER A 150 2.00 -17.21 0.63
CA SER A 150 2.34 -16.04 1.43
C SER A 150 1.20 -15.68 2.38
N PHE A 151 1.54 -15.22 3.59
CA PHE A 151 0.55 -14.58 4.45
C PHE A 151 0.05 -13.28 3.81
N VAL A 152 -1.10 -12.80 4.29
CA VAL A 152 -1.76 -11.64 3.72
C VAL A 152 -1.81 -10.48 4.70
N ILE A 153 -1.52 -9.28 4.19
CA ILE A 153 -1.76 -8.03 4.90
C ILE A 153 -2.65 -7.11 4.06
N GLY A 154 -3.23 -6.12 4.73
CA GLY A 154 -4.03 -5.06 4.15
C GLY A 154 -3.95 -3.80 4.98
N GLY A 155 -3.92 -2.66 4.29
CA GLY A 155 -3.80 -1.34 4.87
C GLY A 155 -4.51 -0.30 4.00
N SER A 156 -4.84 0.85 4.61
CA SER A 156 -5.53 1.92 3.90
C SER A 156 -4.68 2.60 2.83
N ASP A 157 -3.35 2.61 2.99
CA ASP A 157 -2.41 3.35 2.13
C ASP A 157 -2.89 4.78 1.82
N THR A 158 -3.43 5.43 2.86
CA THR A 158 -4.13 6.70 2.71
C THR A 158 -3.14 7.84 2.89
N HIS A 159 -3.20 8.79 1.96
CA HIS A 159 -2.45 10.04 2.03
C HIS A 159 -3.31 11.21 2.52
N THR A 160 -4.53 10.88 2.95
CA THR A 160 -5.61 11.80 3.30
C THR A 160 -6.27 11.34 4.60
N ASP A 161 -7.57 11.12 4.58
CA ASP A 161 -8.45 11.11 5.72
C ASP A 161 -9.11 9.72 5.92
N GLN A 162 -8.71 8.74 5.11
CA GLN A 162 -9.28 7.39 5.03
C GLN A 162 -8.56 6.35 5.89
N VAL A 163 -8.15 6.75 7.08
CA VAL A 163 -7.46 5.87 8.00
C VAL A 163 -8.38 4.72 8.42
N GLY A 164 -7.90 3.48 8.33
CA GLY A 164 -8.66 2.27 8.67
C GLY A 164 -9.66 1.80 7.61
N TYR A 165 -9.63 2.38 6.40
CA TYR A 165 -10.53 2.02 5.31
C TYR A 165 -10.31 0.61 4.78
N ALA A 166 -9.06 0.14 4.79
CA ALA A 166 -8.64 -1.24 4.63
C ALA A 166 -7.76 -1.64 5.81
N TYR A 167 -7.82 -2.90 6.21
CA TYR A 167 -7.21 -3.38 7.45
C TYR A 167 -6.83 -4.85 7.39
N THR A 168 -5.97 -5.24 8.33
CA THR A 168 -5.62 -6.63 8.64
C THR A 168 -6.25 -7.01 9.98
N TRP A 169 -6.80 -8.22 10.06
CA TRP A 169 -7.37 -8.80 11.25
C TRP A 169 -6.69 -10.14 11.56
N ALA A 170 -6.36 -10.37 12.82
CA ALA A 170 -5.86 -11.65 13.32
C ALA A 170 -6.26 -11.79 14.79
N PRO A 171 -6.48 -13.02 15.29
CA PRO A 171 -6.78 -13.24 16.71
C PRO A 171 -5.53 -12.98 17.55
N ALA A 172 -5.57 -11.96 18.42
CA ALA A 172 -4.46 -11.59 19.28
C ALA A 172 -4.90 -10.74 20.47
N ARG A 173 -4.19 -10.84 21.60
CA ARG A 173 -4.37 -10.01 22.79
C ARG A 173 -3.30 -8.94 22.97
N THR A 174 -2.16 -9.12 22.30
CA THR A 174 -1.06 -8.15 22.28
C THR A 174 -0.62 -7.85 20.85
N LYS A 175 0.07 -6.72 20.64
CA LYS A 175 0.61 -6.37 19.32
C LYS A 175 1.65 -7.38 18.81
N ARG A 176 2.38 -8.02 19.72
CA ARG A 176 3.34 -9.11 19.39
C ARG A 176 2.60 -10.34 18.88
N GLU A 177 1.59 -10.80 19.64
CA GLU A 177 0.73 -11.92 19.20
C GLU A 177 0.04 -11.63 17.87
N PHE A 178 -0.33 -10.37 17.61
CA PHE A 178 -0.94 -9.96 16.35
C PHE A 178 0.02 -10.13 15.17
N LEU A 179 1.27 -9.68 15.31
CA LEU A 179 2.31 -9.84 14.30
C LEU A 179 2.68 -11.31 14.08
N GLU A 180 2.80 -12.09 15.16
CA GLU A 180 3.04 -13.54 15.10
C GLU A 180 1.91 -14.26 14.36
N ALA A 181 0.65 -13.97 14.71
CA ALA A 181 -0.51 -14.56 14.04
C ALA A 181 -0.58 -14.23 12.54
N ILE A 182 -0.19 -13.00 12.15
CA ILE A 182 -0.08 -12.63 10.74
C ILE A 182 1.02 -13.44 10.06
N ALA A 183 2.22 -13.48 10.63
CA ALA A 183 3.37 -14.20 10.08
C ALA A 183 3.10 -15.71 9.92
N GLU A 184 2.30 -16.30 10.82
CA GLU A 184 1.84 -17.69 10.76
C GLU A 184 0.68 -17.92 9.77
N GLY A 185 0.25 -16.89 9.03
CA GLY A 185 -0.82 -17.01 8.04
C GLY A 185 -2.23 -17.05 8.62
N LYS A 186 -2.41 -16.73 9.92
CA LYS A 186 -3.74 -16.61 10.56
C LYS A 186 -4.43 -15.28 10.27
N GLY A 187 -3.71 -14.35 9.63
CA GLY A 187 -4.21 -13.05 9.21
C GLY A 187 -5.29 -13.13 8.13
N ARG A 188 -6.26 -12.23 8.21
CA ARG A 188 -7.28 -11.96 7.18
C ARG A 188 -7.28 -10.48 6.84
N VAL A 189 -7.70 -10.14 5.64
CA VAL A 189 -7.76 -8.74 5.18
C VAL A 189 -9.19 -8.33 4.90
N GLY A 190 -9.52 -7.09 5.21
CA GLY A 190 -10.87 -6.55 5.09
C GLY A 190 -10.88 -5.06 4.74
N GLY A 191 -12.10 -4.54 4.59
CA GLY A 191 -12.34 -3.14 4.27
C GLY A 191 -12.55 -2.86 2.78
N ARG A 192 -12.48 -1.58 2.44
CA ARG A 192 -12.79 -1.01 1.13
C ARG A 192 -11.52 -0.82 0.30
N GLN A 193 -11.68 -0.50 -0.96
CA GLN A 193 -10.60 -0.29 -1.93
C GLN A 193 -10.92 0.90 -2.83
N LEU A 194 -9.98 1.28 -3.70
CA LEU A 194 -10.15 2.41 -4.61
C LEU A 194 -11.32 2.17 -5.56
N THR A 195 -12.28 3.09 -5.52
CA THR A 195 -13.37 3.21 -6.47
C THR A 195 -13.18 4.49 -7.27
N ALA A 196 -13.83 4.62 -8.43
CA ALA A 196 -13.73 5.84 -9.24
C ALA A 196 -14.10 7.11 -8.43
N GLY A 197 -15.17 7.05 -7.63
CA GLY A 197 -15.57 8.16 -6.75
C GLY A 197 -14.60 8.41 -5.60
N PHE A 198 -13.90 7.37 -5.11
CA PHE A 198 -12.86 7.54 -4.11
C PHE A 198 -11.60 8.20 -4.72
N PHE A 199 -11.15 7.77 -5.89
CA PHE A 199 -10.00 8.38 -6.58
C PHE A 199 -10.22 9.88 -6.87
N ALA A 200 -11.42 10.22 -7.34
CA ALA A 200 -11.85 11.60 -7.57
C ALA A 200 -11.66 12.48 -6.33
N ARG A 201 -12.16 12.00 -5.19
CA ARG A 201 -12.04 12.67 -3.89
C ARG A 201 -10.59 12.79 -3.43
N GLU A 202 -9.78 11.73 -3.56
CA GLU A 202 -8.36 11.75 -3.18
C GLU A 202 -7.58 12.80 -3.96
N THR A 203 -7.75 12.79 -5.28
CA THR A 203 -7.09 13.78 -6.15
C THR A 203 -7.52 15.19 -5.78
N ARG A 204 -8.81 15.42 -5.48
CA ARG A 204 -9.31 16.71 -4.99
C ARG A 204 -8.65 17.13 -3.68
N LEU A 205 -8.57 16.24 -2.68
CA LEU A 205 -7.96 16.56 -1.39
C LEU A 205 -6.45 16.84 -1.51
N LEU A 206 -5.74 16.07 -2.33
CA LEU A 206 -4.31 16.31 -2.62
C LEU A 206 -4.09 17.63 -3.33
N LEU A 207 -4.92 17.97 -4.33
CA LEU A 207 -4.88 19.26 -5.02
C LEU A 207 -5.14 20.41 -4.05
N LEU A 208 -6.20 20.34 -3.24
CA LEU A 208 -6.50 21.36 -2.24
C LEU A 208 -5.36 21.52 -1.23
N ARG A 209 -4.75 20.42 -0.77
CA ARG A 209 -3.61 20.45 0.16
C ARG A 209 -2.39 21.13 -0.47
N ASN A 210 -2.08 20.83 -1.73
CA ASN A 210 -0.96 21.44 -2.45
C ASN A 210 -1.21 22.92 -2.79
N LEU A 211 -2.45 23.29 -3.09
CA LEU A 211 -2.86 24.68 -3.32
C LEU A 211 -2.90 25.51 -2.02
N SER A 212 -3.02 24.86 -0.86
CA SER A 212 -2.98 25.49 0.47
C SER A 212 -1.57 25.58 1.06
N GLY A 213 -0.54 25.08 0.36
CA GLY A 213 0.85 25.08 0.82
C GLY A 213 1.54 26.45 0.67
N PRO A 214 2.73 26.66 1.28
CA PRO A 214 3.39 27.98 1.38
C PRO A 214 3.87 28.61 0.06
N ARG A 215 3.67 27.97 -1.09
CA ARG A 215 4.07 28.53 -2.39
C ARG A 215 2.91 29.28 -3.02
N ARG A 216 2.94 30.60 -2.80
CA ARG A 216 2.23 31.65 -3.55
C ARG A 216 2.40 31.45 -5.07
N VAL A 217 1.43 30.84 -5.75
CA VAL A 217 1.20 31.07 -7.20
C VAL A 217 -0.28 30.86 -7.54
N VAL A 218 -1.21 31.61 -6.94
CA VAL A 218 -2.42 32.07 -7.66
C VAL A 218 -2.87 33.36 -7.01
N GLY A 219 -2.68 34.48 -7.70
CA GLY A 219 -3.28 35.75 -7.33
C GLY A 219 -4.81 35.66 -7.40
N ALA A 220 -5.48 36.22 -6.39
CA ALA A 220 -6.86 36.69 -6.44
C ALA A 220 -7.94 35.73 -7.02
N LEU A 221 -7.98 34.47 -6.56
CA LEU A 221 -9.20 33.66 -6.67
C LEU A 221 -9.78 33.43 -5.28
N SER A 222 -11.04 33.85 -5.08
CA SER A 222 -11.77 33.58 -3.84
C SER A 222 -11.86 32.06 -3.60
N GLY A 223 -11.91 31.63 -2.34
CA GLY A 223 -11.96 30.20 -2.00
C GLY A 223 -13.11 29.44 -2.68
N ARG A 224 -14.18 30.13 -3.09
CA ARG A 224 -15.28 29.57 -3.90
C ARG A 224 -14.88 29.27 -5.35
N ALA A 225 -14.07 30.12 -5.98
CA ALA A 225 -13.58 29.89 -7.34
C ALA A 225 -12.55 28.74 -7.38
N LEU A 226 -11.72 28.63 -6.35
CA LEU A 226 -10.79 27.51 -6.18
C LEU A 226 -11.53 26.18 -5.97
N ALA A 227 -12.59 26.18 -5.15
CA ALA A 227 -13.46 25.02 -4.94
C ALA A 227 -14.21 24.63 -6.22
N ALA A 228 -14.76 25.58 -6.96
CA ALA A 228 -15.43 25.33 -8.24
C ALA A 228 -14.47 24.78 -9.31
N PHE A 229 -13.22 25.27 -9.35
CA PHE A 229 -12.18 24.73 -10.21
C PHE A 229 -11.79 23.30 -9.81
N ALA A 230 -11.62 23.04 -8.51
CA ALA A 230 -11.36 21.70 -8.00
C ALA A 230 -12.52 20.74 -8.30
N ASP A 231 -13.78 21.18 -8.21
CA ASP A 231 -14.97 20.39 -8.55
C ASP A 231 -15.09 20.16 -10.07
N LEU A 232 -14.69 21.12 -10.90
CA LEU A 232 -14.66 20.97 -12.36
C LEU A 232 -13.57 19.98 -12.79
N VAL A 233 -12.39 20.10 -12.19
CA VAL A 233 -11.28 19.15 -12.33
C VAL A 233 -11.71 17.78 -11.82
N GLU A 234 -12.41 17.69 -10.69
CA GLU A 234 -12.98 16.45 -10.17
C GLU A 234 -13.95 15.84 -11.17
N ARG A 235 -14.93 16.57 -11.71
CA ARG A 235 -15.90 16.02 -12.67
C ARG A 235 -15.24 15.55 -13.97
N ARG A 236 -14.26 16.30 -14.50
CA ARG A 236 -13.56 15.94 -15.73
C ARG A 236 -12.52 14.83 -15.54
N LEU A 237 -11.75 14.86 -14.46
CA LEU A 237 -10.83 13.77 -14.08
C LEU A 237 -11.60 12.53 -13.65
N SER A 238 -12.74 12.64 -12.96
CA SER A 238 -13.59 11.49 -12.64
C SER A 238 -14.14 10.83 -13.88
N ALA A 239 -14.60 11.62 -14.87
CA ALA A 239 -15.07 11.08 -16.14
C ALA A 239 -13.92 10.43 -16.92
N LEU A 240 -12.75 11.08 -16.98
CA LEU A 240 -11.57 10.56 -17.68
C LEU A 240 -10.99 9.33 -16.99
N VAL A 241 -10.90 9.33 -15.66
CA VAL A 241 -10.37 8.24 -14.85
C VAL A 241 -11.38 7.10 -14.78
N ALA A 242 -12.69 7.36 -14.67
CA ALA A 242 -13.71 6.32 -14.83
C ALA A 242 -13.67 5.73 -16.24
N HIS A 243 -13.45 6.55 -17.28
CA HIS A 243 -13.30 6.08 -18.64
C HIS A 243 -12.03 5.23 -18.81
N LEU A 244 -10.88 5.67 -18.28
CA LEU A 244 -9.62 4.92 -18.30
C LEU A 244 -9.69 3.66 -17.41
N TYR A 245 -10.38 3.72 -16.27
CA TYR A 245 -10.66 2.61 -15.36
C TYR A 245 -11.53 1.55 -16.04
N LEU A 246 -12.65 1.96 -16.65
CA LEU A 246 -13.52 1.07 -17.42
C LEU A 246 -12.79 0.52 -18.65
N ARG A 247 -11.95 1.31 -19.32
CA ARG A 247 -11.14 0.85 -20.45
C ARG A 247 -10.08 -0.16 -20.01
N ALA A 248 -9.38 0.06 -18.91
CA ALA A 248 -8.42 -0.88 -18.33
C ALA A 248 -9.12 -2.19 -17.89
N GLN A 249 -10.28 -2.11 -17.25
CA GLN A 249 -11.09 -3.28 -16.90
C GLN A 249 -11.57 -4.05 -18.14
N ARG A 250 -12.01 -3.35 -19.19
CA ARG A 250 -12.44 -3.96 -20.47
C ARG A 250 -11.27 -4.61 -21.21
N THR A 251 -10.09 -4.01 -21.21
CA THR A 251 -8.88 -4.61 -21.81
C THR A 251 -8.52 -5.90 -21.08
N VAL A 252 -8.56 -5.92 -19.74
CA VAL A 252 -8.31 -7.13 -18.94
C VAL A 252 -9.40 -8.20 -19.17
N LEU A 253 -10.68 -7.82 -19.25
CA LEU A 253 -11.78 -8.75 -19.57
C LEU A 253 -11.67 -9.34 -20.97
N SER A 254 -11.32 -8.52 -21.97
CA SER A 254 -11.12 -8.98 -23.35
C SER A 254 -9.89 -9.89 -23.50
N ALA A 255 -8.81 -9.64 -22.74
CA ALA A 255 -7.66 -10.55 -22.67
C ALA A 255 -8.05 -11.90 -22.05
N ARG A 256 -8.93 -11.92 -21.05
CA ARG A 256 -9.46 -13.16 -20.46
C ARG A 256 -10.34 -13.96 -21.43
N HIS A 257 -11.18 -13.29 -22.23
CA HIS A 257 -11.96 -13.97 -23.27
C HIS A 257 -11.07 -14.55 -24.38
N ARG A 258 -10.00 -13.85 -24.80
CA ARG A 258 -9.04 -14.38 -25.78
C ARG A 258 -8.27 -15.59 -25.24
N LEU A 259 -7.82 -15.53 -23.97
CA LEU A 259 -7.16 -16.67 -23.31
C LEU A 259 -8.10 -17.87 -23.07
N ALA A 260 -9.38 -17.63 -22.83
CA ALA A 260 -10.38 -18.69 -22.71
C ALA A 260 -10.71 -19.32 -24.08
N ALA A 261 -10.80 -18.51 -25.15
CA ALA A 261 -11.02 -18.98 -26.51
C ALA A 261 -9.84 -19.82 -27.03
N LEU A 262 -8.59 -19.44 -26.72
CA LEU A 262 -7.39 -20.21 -27.08
C LEU A 262 -7.33 -21.58 -26.37
N ARG A 263 -7.88 -21.70 -25.15
CA ARG A 263 -7.95 -22.99 -24.43
C ARG A 263 -9.05 -23.93 -24.95
N LEU A 264 -10.04 -23.40 -25.66
CA LEU A 264 -11.12 -24.18 -26.28
C LEU A 264 -10.80 -24.61 -27.71
N SER A 265 -9.76 -24.04 -28.34
CA SER A 265 -9.26 -24.45 -29.65
C SER A 265 -8.14 -25.49 -29.58
N GLU A 266 -7.65 -25.81 -28.38
CA GLU A 266 -6.61 -26.83 -28.12
C GLU A 266 -7.19 -28.13 -27.51
N SER A 267 -8.52 -28.22 -27.40
CA SER A 267 -9.29 -29.41 -26.96
C SER A 267 -10.18 -29.92 -28.08
#